data_AF-A0A953SM83-F1
#
_entry.id   AF-A0A953SM83-F1
#
_cell.length_a   1.000
_cell.length_b   1.000
_cell.length_c   1.000
_cell.angle_alpha   90.00
_cell.angle_beta   90.00
_cell.angle_gamma   90.00
#
_symmetry.space_group_name_H-M   'P 1'
#
loop_
_entity.id
_entity.type
_entity.pdbx_description
1 polymer ?
#
loop_
_entity_poly.entity_id
_entity_poly.type
_entity_poly.pdbx_seq_one_letter_code
_entity_poly.pdbx_strand_id
1 'polypeptide(L)'
;MKKVQTFILPLLGIAAVIMIYVFYFSPAKRPGTFDEIDKDAHVQKEVKVRILQNEGIDRNSSPEKAYFNVLDAKGVRARVAINKADLPLNIDKANLITIIGHFHGQIFDAVEIIVH
;
A
#
# COMPACT_ATOMS: atom_id res chain seq x y z
N MET A 1 -33.79 -12.79 -32.32
CA MET A 1 -32.40 -12.95 -32.80
C MET A 1 -31.73 -11.63 -33.21
N LYS A 2 -32.38 -10.72 -33.96
CA LYS A 2 -31.76 -9.44 -34.39
C LYS A 2 -31.48 -8.41 -33.26
N LYS A 3 -32.31 -8.37 -32.20
CA LYS A 3 -32.16 -7.37 -31.12
C LYS A 3 -30.90 -7.56 -30.27
N VAL A 4 -30.48 -8.80 -30.00
CA VAL A 4 -29.32 -9.09 -29.14
C VAL A 4 -28.01 -8.65 -29.81
N GLN A 5 -27.92 -8.79 -31.13
CA GLN A 5 -26.75 -8.40 -31.90
C GLN A 5 -26.54 -6.88 -31.92
N THR A 6 -27.63 -6.10 -31.89
CA THR A 6 -27.57 -4.63 -31.84
C THR A 6 -26.97 -4.12 -30.53
N PHE A 7 -27.06 -4.88 -29.43
CA PHE A 7 -26.54 -4.48 -28.12
C PHE A 7 -25.08 -4.88 -27.86
N ILE A 8 -24.47 -5.72 -28.70
CA ILE A 8 -23.08 -6.15 -28.50
C ILE A 8 -22.12 -4.97 -28.57
N LEU A 9 -22.29 -4.09 -29.57
CA LEU A 9 -21.42 -2.94 -29.78
C LEU A 9 -21.48 -1.92 -28.62
N PRO A 10 -22.66 -1.46 -28.15
CA PRO A 10 -22.73 -0.58 -26.99
C PRO A 10 -22.28 -1.27 -25.69
N LEU A 11 -22.52 -2.58 -25.52
CA LEU A 11 -22.04 -3.33 -24.37
C LEU A 11 -20.51 -3.38 -24.31
N LEU A 12 -19.86 -3.57 -25.46
CA LEU A 12 -18.40 -3.53 -25.56
C LEU A 12 -17.83 -2.16 -25.17
N GLY A 13 -18.50 -1.08 -25.59
CA GLY A 13 -18.11 0.28 -25.22
C GLY A 13 -18.19 0.52 -23.72
N ILE A 14 -19.29 0.10 -23.08
CA ILE A 14 -19.44 0.19 -21.62
C ILE A 14 -18.37 -0.66 -20.91
N ALA A 15 -18.13 -1.89 -21.38
CA ALA A 15 -17.10 -2.76 -20.82
C ALA A 15 -15.70 -2.14 -20.91
N ALA A 16 -15.36 -1.51 -22.05
CA ALA A 16 -14.08 -0.81 -22.22
C ALA A 16 -13.93 0.38 -21.26
N VAL A 17 -14.98 1.19 -21.09
CA VAL A 17 -14.96 2.33 -20.14
C VAL A 17 -14.79 1.83 -18.70
N ILE A 18 -15.51 0.79 -18.31
CA ILE A 18 -15.36 0.15 -16.99
C ILE A 18 -13.93 -0.37 -16.82
N MET A 19 -13.36 -1.00 -17.85
CA MET A 19 -12.00 -1.52 -17.81
C MET A 19 -10.97 -0.41 -17.60
N ILE A 20 -11.05 0.67 -18.38
CA ILE A 20 -10.17 1.84 -18.21
C ILE A 20 -10.35 2.43 -16.82
N TYR A 21 -11.59 2.59 -16.35
CA TYR A 21 -11.85 3.13 -15.03
C TYR A 21 -11.25 2.26 -13.91
N VAL A 22 -11.41 0.94 -13.97
CA VAL A 22 -10.92 0.02 -12.95
C VAL A 22 -9.39 -0.11 -12.97
N PHE A 23 -8.77 -0.18 -14.14
CA PHE A 23 -7.33 -0.40 -14.24
C PHE A 23 -6.50 0.89 -14.19
N TYR A 24 -7.05 2.03 -14.62
CA TYR A 24 -6.32 3.29 -14.69
C TYR A 24 -6.70 4.27 -13.58
N PHE A 25 -7.98 4.43 -13.29
CA PHE A 25 -8.47 5.45 -12.35
C PHE A 25 -8.84 4.90 -10.98
N SER A 26 -9.04 3.59 -10.83
CA SER A 26 -9.31 3.02 -9.50
C SER A 26 -8.06 3.18 -8.67
N PRO A 27 -8.11 3.92 -7.55
CA PRO A 27 -6.98 3.99 -6.64
C PRO A 27 -6.77 2.57 -6.16
N ALA A 28 -5.70 1.92 -6.62
CA ALA A 28 -5.45 0.53 -6.31
C ALA A 28 -5.53 0.35 -4.80
N LYS A 29 -6.63 -0.24 -4.32
CA LYS A 29 -6.84 -0.63 -2.91
C LYS A 29 -6.02 -1.88 -2.57
N ARG A 30 -5.22 -2.34 -3.52
CA ARG A 30 -4.34 -3.48 -3.37
C ARG A 30 -3.03 -2.98 -2.76
N PRO A 31 -2.48 -3.71 -1.78
CA PRO A 31 -1.10 -3.49 -1.38
C PRO A 31 -0.18 -3.52 -2.61
N GLY A 32 0.92 -2.77 -2.58
CA GLY A 32 2.03 -2.94 -3.52
C GLY A 32 2.92 -4.11 -3.10
N THR A 33 4.02 -4.32 -3.82
CA THR A 33 5.00 -5.37 -3.52
C THR A 33 6.35 -4.76 -3.16
N PHE A 34 7.05 -5.29 -2.17
CA PHE A 34 8.43 -4.87 -1.86
C PHE A 34 9.43 -5.28 -2.94
N ASP A 35 9.17 -6.35 -3.70
CA ASP A 35 10.04 -6.80 -4.80
C ASP A 35 10.15 -5.78 -5.95
N GLU A 36 9.19 -4.86 -6.07
CA GLU A 36 9.21 -3.79 -7.07
C GLU A 36 10.05 -2.59 -6.60
N ILE A 37 10.52 -2.60 -5.34
CA ILE A 37 11.45 -1.61 -4.82
C ILE A 37 12.86 -2.01 -5.23
N ASP A 38 13.47 -1.19 -6.06
CA ASP A 38 14.92 -1.20 -6.26
C ASP A 38 15.61 -0.82 -4.95
N LYS A 39 16.32 -1.79 -4.36
CA LYS A 39 17.00 -1.65 -3.06
C LYS A 39 18.23 -0.74 -3.13
N ASP A 40 18.76 -0.50 -4.32
CA ASP A 40 19.93 0.35 -4.55
C ASP A 40 19.52 1.79 -4.97
N ALA A 41 18.24 2.01 -5.23
CA ALA A 41 17.72 3.32 -5.57
C ALA A 41 17.70 4.25 -4.34
N HIS A 42 18.32 5.42 -4.49
CA HIS A 42 18.35 6.47 -3.46
C HIS A 42 17.08 7.34 -3.43
N VAL A 43 16.00 6.88 -4.05
CA VAL A 43 14.74 7.62 -4.20
C VAL A 43 13.72 7.05 -3.22
N GLN A 44 12.99 7.91 -2.53
CA GLN A 44 11.89 7.50 -1.67
C GLN A 44 10.82 6.77 -2.50
N LYS A 45 10.31 5.67 -1.97
CA LYS A 45 9.27 4.87 -2.63
C LYS A 45 8.01 4.87 -1.80
N GLU A 46 6.89 4.97 -2.51
CA GLU A 46 5.54 4.84 -1.96
C GLU A 46 5.07 3.40 -2.14
N VAL A 47 4.71 2.72 -1.05
CA VAL A 47 4.15 1.36 -1.11
C VAL A 47 2.94 1.24 -0.20
N LYS A 48 1.84 0.71 -0.73
CA LYS A 48 0.67 0.33 0.06
C LYS A 48 0.91 -1.02 0.73
N VAL A 49 0.71 -1.10 2.03
CA VAL A 49 0.97 -2.31 2.82
C VAL A 49 -0.12 -2.51 3.87
N ARG A 50 -0.27 -3.75 4.33
CA ARG A 50 -1.18 -4.07 5.43
C ARG A 50 -0.45 -4.07 6.76
N ILE A 51 -1.02 -3.47 7.80
CA ILE A 51 -0.48 -3.56 9.15
C ILE A 51 -0.83 -4.90 9.78
N LEU A 52 0.14 -5.52 10.45
CA LEU A 52 -0.06 -6.69 11.32
C LEU A 52 -0.56 -6.22 12.71
N GLN A 53 -1.85 -5.89 12.82
CA GLN A 53 -2.44 -5.31 14.04
C GLN A 53 -2.29 -6.22 15.27
N ASN A 54 -2.27 -7.54 15.07
CA ASN A 54 -2.10 -8.55 16.11
C ASN A 54 -0.74 -8.50 16.81
N GLU A 55 0.26 -7.86 16.21
CA GLU A 55 1.61 -7.73 16.76
C GLU A 55 1.86 -6.38 17.44
N GLY A 56 0.92 -5.45 17.28
CA GLY A 56 0.98 -4.11 17.88
C GLY A 56 2.07 -3.22 17.26
N ILE A 57 2.17 -2.02 17.84
CA ILE A 57 3.16 -1.01 17.46
C ILE A 57 4.05 -0.76 18.68
N ASP A 58 5.32 -1.04 18.50
CA ASP A 58 6.35 -0.85 19.50
C ASP A 58 6.79 0.62 19.53
N ARG A 59 6.35 1.33 20.56
CA ARG A 59 6.67 2.75 20.81
C ARG A 59 7.68 2.94 21.93
N ASN A 60 8.16 1.85 22.56
CA ASN A 60 8.93 1.93 23.80
C ASN A 60 10.40 1.52 23.60
N SER A 61 10.71 0.70 22.59
CA SER A 61 12.07 0.20 22.36
C SER A 61 13.10 1.25 21.93
N SER A 62 12.66 2.42 21.47
CA SER A 62 13.53 3.55 21.11
C SER A 62 12.92 4.84 21.63
N PRO A 63 13.72 5.85 22.04
CA PRO A 63 13.20 7.15 22.45
C PRO A 63 12.50 7.89 21.30
N GLU A 64 13.02 7.78 20.08
CA GLU A 64 12.61 8.60 18.93
C GLU A 64 11.83 7.82 17.87
N LYS A 65 12.05 6.52 17.72
CA LYS A 65 11.39 5.70 16.70
C LYS A 65 10.28 4.82 17.26
N ALA A 66 9.26 4.60 16.43
CA ALA A 66 8.26 3.55 16.57
C ALA A 66 8.52 2.46 15.53
N TYR A 67 8.21 1.22 15.89
CA TYR A 67 8.38 0.07 15.02
C TYR A 67 7.12 -0.78 14.95
N PHE A 68 6.80 -1.29 13.77
CA PHE A 68 5.67 -2.21 13.59
C PHE A 68 5.89 -3.05 12.34
N ASN A 69 5.14 -4.15 12.21
CA ASN A 69 5.29 -5.05 11.08
C ASN A 69 4.16 -4.85 10.07
N VAL A 70 4.52 -5.01 8.80
CA VAL A 70 3.59 -4.91 7.68
C VAL A 70 3.74 -6.08 6.72
N LEU A 71 2.70 -6.32 5.92
CA LEU A 71 2.67 -7.29 4.83
C LEU A 71 2.38 -6.58 3.50
N ASP A 72 3.16 -6.93 2.48
CA ASP A 72 2.90 -6.50 1.11
C ASP A 72 1.85 -7.40 0.41
N ALA A 73 1.63 -7.19 -0.89
CA ALA A 73 0.67 -7.95 -1.69
C ALA A 73 1.00 -9.44 -1.84
N LYS A 74 2.29 -9.80 -1.75
CA LYS A 74 2.79 -11.17 -1.86
C LYS A 74 2.92 -11.85 -0.49
N GLY A 75 2.58 -11.15 0.60
CA GLY A 75 2.74 -11.64 1.96
C GLY A 75 4.18 -11.57 2.46
N VAL A 76 5.04 -10.79 1.80
CA VAL A 76 6.38 -10.49 2.30
C VAL A 76 6.23 -9.57 3.51
N ARG A 77 6.83 -10.00 4.61
CA ARG A 77 6.83 -9.26 5.86
C ARG A 77 8.03 -8.33 5.94
N ALA A 78 7.78 -7.09 6.34
CA ALA A 78 8.82 -6.11 6.61
C ALA A 78 8.56 -5.41 7.95
N ARG A 79 9.64 -4.97 8.60
CA ARG A 79 9.54 -4.12 9.80
C ARG A 79 9.64 -2.66 9.36
N VAL A 80 8.65 -1.86 9.71
CA VAL A 80 8.67 -0.41 9.46
C VAL A 80 9.27 0.27 10.67
N ALA A 81 10.12 1.25 10.42
CA ALA A 81 10.68 2.17 11.39
C ALA A 81 10.25 3.60 11.00
N ILE A 82 9.69 4.35 11.93
CA ILE A 82 9.30 5.76 11.70
C ILE A 82 9.58 6.58 12.96
N ASN A 83 9.84 7.87 12.82
CA ASN A 83 9.88 8.76 13.97
C ASN A 83 8.51 8.81 14.66
N LYS A 84 8.49 8.79 15.99
CA LYS A 84 7.23 8.83 16.77
C LYS A 84 6.40 10.08 16.50
N ALA A 85 7.07 11.20 16.22
CA ALA A 85 6.40 12.46 15.89
C ALA A 85 5.60 12.38 14.58
N ASP A 86 6.06 11.55 13.63
CA ASP A 86 5.46 11.37 12.32
C ASP A 86 4.47 10.19 12.28
N LEU A 87 4.25 9.52 13.43
CA LEU A 87 3.32 8.39 13.53
C LEU A 87 1.87 8.90 13.56
N PRO A 88 1.00 8.47 12.63
CA PRO A 88 -0.39 8.91 12.61
C PRO A 88 -1.17 8.44 13.84
N LEU A 89 -1.99 9.32 14.44
CA LEU A 89 -2.80 9.03 15.64
C LEU A 89 -3.74 7.82 15.49
N ASN A 90 -4.22 7.54 14.27
CA ASN A 90 -5.20 6.48 14.00
C ASN A 90 -4.58 5.19 13.45
N ILE A 91 -3.25 5.06 13.47
CA ILE A 91 -2.56 3.92 12.86
C ILE A 91 -2.93 2.57 13.51
N ASP A 92 -3.27 2.55 14.82
CA ASP A 92 -3.67 1.32 15.51
C ASP A 92 -4.99 0.74 14.99
N LYS A 93 -5.80 1.55 14.31
CA LYS A 93 -7.07 1.13 13.67
C LYS A 93 -6.92 0.86 12.17
N ALA A 94 -5.79 1.24 11.58
CA ALA A 94 -5.55 1.13 10.15
C ALA A 94 -5.23 -0.32 9.77
N ASN A 95 -5.91 -0.84 8.75
CA ASN A 95 -5.59 -2.15 8.17
C ASN A 95 -4.69 -2.00 6.93
N LEU A 96 -4.92 -0.94 6.15
CA LEU A 96 -4.15 -0.60 4.96
C LEU A 96 -3.54 0.79 5.15
N ILE A 97 -2.25 0.90 4.91
CA ILE A 97 -1.52 2.16 4.96
C ILE A 97 -0.67 2.30 3.70
N THR A 98 -0.32 3.53 3.36
CA THR A 98 0.78 3.82 2.45
C THR A 98 1.99 4.20 3.28
N ILE A 99 3.13 3.55 3.05
CA ILE A 99 4.42 3.94 3.61
C ILE A 99 5.29 4.60 2.53
N ILE A 100 5.94 5.70 2.88
CA ILE A 100 6.83 6.45 1.99
C ILE A 100 8.21 6.52 2.64
N GLY A 101 9.25 6.07 1.93
CA GLY A 101 10.61 6.09 2.48
C GLY A 101 11.58 5.16 1.75
N HIS A 102 12.53 4.61 2.51
CA HIS A 102 13.59 3.76 1.97
C HIS A 102 13.50 2.34 2.53
N PHE A 103 13.65 1.36 1.65
CA PHE A 103 13.67 -0.04 2.04
C PHE A 103 15.12 -0.55 2.09
N HIS A 104 15.58 -0.91 3.27
CA HIS A 104 16.92 -1.44 3.50
C HIS A 104 16.84 -2.87 4.07
N GLY A 105 17.05 -3.86 3.20
CA GLY A 105 17.05 -5.27 3.59
C GLY A 105 15.66 -5.77 4.00
N GLN A 106 15.40 -5.81 5.31
CA GLN A 106 14.11 -6.22 5.91
C GLN A 106 13.43 -5.09 6.68
N ILE A 107 14.06 -3.92 6.74
CA ILE A 107 13.55 -2.74 7.46
C ILE A 107 13.18 -1.66 6.44
N PHE A 108 12.00 -1.09 6.60
CA PHE A 108 11.56 0.08 5.85
C PHE A 108 11.67 1.31 6.76
N ASP A 109 12.61 2.20 6.48
CA ASP A 109 12.69 3.50 7.15
C ASP A 109 11.69 4.44 6.48
N ALA A 110 10.51 4.58 7.11
CA ALA A 110 9.45 5.44 6.66
C ALA A 110 9.69 6.89 7.13
N VAL A 111 9.52 7.81 6.20
CA VAL A 111 9.48 9.26 6.45
C VAL A 111 8.04 9.72 6.66
N GLU A 112 7.10 9.10 5.95
CA GLU A 112 5.68 9.45 6.02
C GLU A 112 4.80 8.20 5.95
N ILE A 113 3.67 8.23 6.66
CA ILE A 113 2.62 7.21 6.60
C ILE A 113 1.27 7.88 6.33
N ILE A 114 0.57 7.40 5.31
CA ILE A 114 -0.80 7.81 5.00
C ILE A 114 -1.74 6.66 5.37
N VAL A 115 -2.70 6.96 6.24
CA VAL A 115 -3.75 6.02 6.67
C VAL A 115 -4.98 6.15 5.76
N HIS A 116 -5.55 5.02 5.32
CA HIS A 116 -6.76 4.95 4.48
C HIS A 116 -7.99 4.47 5.26
#